data_AF-A0A383D1M1-F1
#
_entry.id   AF-A0A383D1M1-F1
#
_cell.length_a   1.000
_cell.length_b   1.000
_cell.length_c   1.000
_cell.angle_alpha   90.00
_cell.angle_beta   90.00
_cell.angle_gamma   90.00
#
_symmetry.space_group_name_H-M   'P 1'
#
loop_
_entity.id
_entity.type
_entity.pdbx_description
1 polymer ?
#
loop_
_entity_poly.entity_id
_entity_poly.type
_entity_poly.pdbx_seq_one_letter_code
_entity_poly.pdbx_strand_id
1 'polypeptide(L)'
;MENISELQHLRDHAASEIDKMGINHQILEATIRYDMLDRALSANNFIIHEEVESVSRSEIVDKFLTHKWLGPMIFIALLYIIFQSIFTWASIPMGWIDYGIGMIGDYCIEIMPPGIFRNLLVEGVISGVGAILIFLPQILFLMFFLNILEDTGYMSRVAFMMDRLMNKIGLHGKSVLPLMSGYACAIPGIMATRTIDNWKERLMTILILPLMSCSARLPVYTLMISAFIPKQQVIGIF
;
A
#
# COMPACT_ATOMS: atom_id res chain seq x y z
N MET A 1 -34.09 34.41 4.42
CA MET A 1 -34.26 33.01 3.97
C MET A 1 -35.08 32.91 2.69
N GLU A 2 -36.07 33.79 2.45
CA GLU A 2 -36.87 33.85 1.21
C GLU A 2 -36.07 33.92 -0.11
N ASN A 3 -35.01 34.75 -0.18
CA ASN A 3 -34.21 34.87 -1.40
C ASN A 3 -33.49 33.56 -1.82
N ILE A 4 -33.18 32.67 -0.87
CA ILE A 4 -32.46 31.43 -1.19
C ILE A 4 -33.41 30.40 -1.80
N SER A 5 -34.64 30.31 -1.28
CA SER A 5 -35.68 29.45 -1.86
C SER A 5 -36.08 29.88 -3.27
N GLU A 6 -36.15 31.19 -3.53
CA GLU A 6 -36.47 31.73 -4.85
C GLU A 6 -35.35 31.42 -5.87
N LEU A 7 -34.08 31.57 -5.45
CA LEU A 7 -32.92 31.18 -6.27
C LEU A 7 -32.86 29.68 -6.56
N GLN A 8 -33.23 28.83 -5.59
CA GLN A 8 -33.33 27.38 -5.79
C GLN A 8 -34.41 27.03 -6.81
N HIS A 9 -35.57 27.68 -6.72
CA HIS A 9 -36.67 27.47 -7.64
C HIS A 9 -36.32 27.87 -9.09
N LEU A 10 -35.61 28.99 -9.25
CA LEU A 10 -35.09 29.45 -10.54
C LEU A 10 -34.07 28.48 -11.14
N ARG A 11 -33.15 27.96 -10.31
CA ARG A 11 -32.16 26.95 -10.73
C ARG A 11 -32.85 25.66 -11.19
N ASP A 12 -33.78 25.14 -10.41
CA ASP A 12 -34.44 23.86 -10.68
C ASP A 12 -35.34 23.96 -11.92
N HIS A 13 -35.97 25.12 -12.13
CA HIS A 13 -36.71 25.42 -13.36
C HIS A 13 -35.80 25.40 -14.59
N ALA A 14 -34.67 26.11 -14.55
CA ALA A 14 -33.68 26.14 -15.62
C ALA A 14 -33.11 24.74 -15.91
N ALA A 15 -32.82 23.96 -14.88
CA ALA A 15 -32.35 22.58 -15.02
C ALA A 15 -33.38 21.70 -15.77
N SER A 16 -34.67 21.80 -15.42
CA SER A 16 -35.71 21.00 -16.08
C SER A 16 -35.89 21.37 -17.56
N GLU A 17 -35.75 22.64 -17.91
CA GLU A 17 -35.84 23.10 -19.30
C GLU A 17 -34.68 22.58 -20.16
N ILE A 18 -33.47 22.56 -19.58
CA ILE A 18 -32.27 22.02 -20.23
C ILE A 18 -32.41 20.51 -20.43
N ASP A 19 -32.89 19.77 -19.42
CA ASP A 19 -33.10 18.32 -19.53
C ASP A 19 -34.17 17.96 -20.57
N LYS A 20 -35.22 18.79 -20.72
CA LYS A 20 -36.23 18.62 -21.79
C LYS A 20 -35.65 18.81 -23.19
N MET A 21 -34.59 19.62 -23.34
CA MET A 21 -33.84 19.74 -24.60
C MET A 21 -32.93 18.53 -24.88
N GLY A 22 -32.93 17.52 -24.00
CA GLY A 22 -32.18 16.28 -24.16
C GLY A 22 -30.71 16.38 -23.74
N ILE A 23 -30.30 17.49 -23.11
CA ILE A 23 -28.93 17.71 -22.63
C ILE A 23 -28.96 17.61 -21.11
N ASN A 24 -28.09 16.79 -20.53
CA ASN A 24 -28.00 16.67 -19.08
C ASN A 24 -27.45 17.97 -18.49
N HIS A 25 -28.25 18.66 -17.67
CA HIS A 25 -27.88 19.91 -17.02
C HIS A 25 -26.54 19.84 -16.25
N GLN A 26 -26.19 18.68 -15.68
CA GLN A 26 -24.95 18.50 -14.92
C GLN A 26 -23.69 18.53 -15.80
N ILE A 27 -23.83 18.18 -17.09
CA ILE A 27 -22.71 18.12 -18.05
C ILE A 27 -22.65 19.39 -18.90
N LEU A 28 -23.73 20.17 -18.96
CA LEU A 28 -23.85 21.37 -19.80
C LEU A 28 -22.68 22.34 -19.65
N GLU A 29 -22.24 22.64 -18.42
CA GLU A 29 -21.13 23.56 -18.19
C GLU A 29 -19.83 23.04 -18.81
N ALA A 30 -19.56 21.73 -18.67
CA ALA A 30 -18.40 21.10 -19.31
C ALA A 30 -18.53 21.16 -20.83
N THR A 31 -19.68 20.82 -21.39
CA THR A 31 -19.94 20.84 -22.84
C THR A 31 -19.75 22.24 -23.43
N ILE A 32 -20.25 23.29 -22.80
CA ILE A 32 -20.07 24.68 -23.25
C ILE A 32 -18.59 25.09 -23.20
N ARG A 33 -17.86 24.71 -22.15
CA ARG A 33 -16.42 25.00 -22.05
C ARG A 33 -15.63 24.28 -23.15
N TYR A 34 -15.94 23.03 -23.44
CA TYR A 34 -15.31 22.29 -24.54
C TYR A 34 -15.65 22.89 -25.90
N ASP A 35 -16.91 23.28 -26.15
CA ASP A 35 -17.31 23.96 -27.39
C ASP A 35 -16.61 25.32 -27.56
N MET A 36 -16.44 26.09 -26.47
CA MET A 36 -15.63 27.32 -26.50
C MET A 36 -14.17 27.04 -26.85
N LEU A 37 -13.58 25.98 -26.29
CA LEU A 37 -12.21 25.58 -26.58
C LEU A 37 -12.08 25.12 -28.05
N ASP A 38 -13.00 24.29 -28.55
CA ASP A 38 -13.01 23.81 -29.92
C ASP A 38 -13.13 24.97 -30.92
N ARG A 39 -14.00 25.96 -30.64
CA ARG A 39 -14.11 27.17 -31.46
C ARG A 39 -12.85 28.03 -31.42
N ALA A 40 -12.24 28.19 -30.25
CA ALA A 40 -11.00 28.96 -30.09
C ALA A 40 -9.79 28.26 -30.74
N LEU A 41 -9.77 26.92 -30.71
CA LEU A 41 -8.78 26.08 -31.39
C LEU A 41 -8.98 26.11 -32.90
N SER A 42 -10.22 26.09 -33.39
CA SER A 42 -10.55 26.16 -34.83
C SER A 42 -10.23 27.53 -35.43
N ALA A 43 -10.31 28.61 -34.65
CA ALA A 43 -10.03 29.97 -35.11
C ALA A 43 -8.54 30.26 -35.33
N ASN A 44 -7.65 29.42 -34.79
CA ASN A 44 -6.21 29.53 -34.96
C ASN A 44 -5.72 28.31 -35.74
N ASN A 45 -5.03 28.53 -36.87
CA ASN A 45 -4.38 27.45 -37.62
C ASN A 45 -3.21 26.89 -36.79
N PHE A 46 -3.52 26.07 -35.79
CA PHE A 46 -2.52 25.28 -35.10
C PHE A 46 -2.06 24.18 -36.04
N ILE A 47 -0.75 24.11 -36.26
CA ILE A 47 -0.11 22.95 -36.86
C ILE A 47 -0.34 21.82 -35.86
N ILE A 48 -1.33 20.96 -36.14
CA ILE A 48 -1.48 19.69 -35.44
C ILE A 48 -0.22 18.92 -35.80
N HIS A 49 0.76 18.90 -34.90
CA HIS A 49 1.85 17.95 -35.04
C HIS A 49 1.22 16.56 -34.92
N GLU A 50 1.13 15.91 -36.08
CA GLU A 50 0.73 14.53 -36.24
C GLU A 50 1.63 13.69 -35.32
N GLU A 51 0.98 13.11 -34.31
CA GLU A 51 1.46 12.12 -33.34
C GLU A 51 2.86 12.35 -32.75
N VAL A 52 2.88 12.46 -31.41
CA VAL A 52 4.10 12.23 -30.62
C VAL A 52 4.53 10.77 -30.86
N GLU A 53 5.33 10.55 -31.90
CA GLU A 53 5.82 9.24 -32.34
C GLU A 53 6.92 8.68 -31.43
N SER A 54 7.19 9.34 -30.29
CA SER A 54 8.05 8.76 -29.27
C SER A 54 7.21 7.87 -28.38
N VAL A 55 7.08 6.59 -28.77
CA VAL A 55 6.71 5.55 -27.81
C VAL A 55 7.74 5.63 -26.69
N SER A 56 7.36 6.27 -25.58
CA SER A 56 8.29 6.52 -24.49
C SER A 56 8.75 5.18 -23.94
N ARG A 57 9.98 5.08 -23.44
CA ARG A 57 10.43 3.86 -22.72
C ARG A 57 9.45 3.50 -21.60
N SER A 58 8.71 4.49 -21.06
CA SER A 58 7.63 4.27 -20.11
C SER A 58 6.41 3.55 -20.70
N GLU A 59 6.00 3.84 -21.94
CA GLU A 59 4.83 3.22 -22.59
C GLU A 59 5.09 1.75 -22.97
N ILE A 60 6.31 1.41 -23.37
CA ILE A 60 6.70 0.01 -23.65
C ILE A 60 6.63 -0.81 -22.35
N VAL A 61 7.17 -0.25 -21.27
CA VAL A 61 7.14 -0.85 -19.93
C VAL A 61 5.71 -0.96 -19.43
N ASP A 62 4.87 0.06 -19.63
CA ASP A 62 3.45 0.01 -19.26
C ASP A 62 2.69 -1.06 -20.03
N LYS A 63 2.95 -1.26 -21.33
CA LYS A 63 2.31 -2.32 -22.13
C LYS A 63 2.63 -3.72 -21.61
N PHE A 64 3.84 -3.94 -21.11
CA PHE A 64 4.24 -5.22 -20.53
C PHE A 64 3.70 -5.40 -19.10
N LEU A 65 3.78 -4.35 -18.27
CA LEU A 65 3.33 -4.35 -16.88
C LEU A 65 1.80 -4.37 -16.72
N THR A 66 1.04 -3.84 -17.67
CA THR A 66 -0.43 -3.76 -17.62
C THR A 66 -1.13 -4.86 -18.40
N HIS A 67 -0.38 -5.82 -18.97
CA HIS A 67 -0.97 -6.94 -19.69
C HIS A 67 -1.86 -7.78 -18.76
N LYS A 68 -3.07 -8.13 -19.21
CA LYS A 68 -4.15 -8.75 -18.42
C LYS A 68 -3.75 -10.00 -17.61
N TRP A 69 -2.76 -10.75 -18.09
CA TRP A 69 -2.24 -11.96 -17.43
C TRP A 69 -0.78 -11.83 -16.98
N LEU A 70 0.03 -11.05 -17.70
CA LEU A 70 1.46 -10.92 -17.41
C LEU A 70 1.69 -9.92 -16.27
N GLY A 71 0.89 -8.85 -16.19
CA GLY A 71 0.98 -7.86 -15.11
C GLY A 71 0.85 -8.46 -13.71
N PRO A 72 -0.23 -9.20 -13.41
CA PRO A 72 -0.39 -9.84 -12.10
C PRO A 72 0.72 -10.85 -11.78
N MET A 73 1.19 -11.60 -12.78
CA MET A 73 2.26 -12.57 -12.60
C MET A 73 3.60 -11.90 -12.29
N ILE A 74 3.94 -10.83 -13.03
CA ILE A 74 5.14 -10.02 -12.80
C ILE A 74 5.09 -9.37 -11.41
N PHE A 75 3.92 -8.88 -11.00
CA PHE A 75 3.74 -8.30 -9.68
C PHE A 75 4.00 -9.31 -8.56
N ILE A 76 3.43 -10.52 -8.65
CA ILE A 76 3.65 -11.60 -7.69
C ILE A 76 5.13 -12.02 -7.68
N ALA A 77 5.75 -12.17 -8.85
CA ALA A 77 7.16 -12.52 -8.96
C ALA A 77 8.07 -11.44 -8.35
N LEU A 78 7.78 -10.16 -8.61
CA LEU A 78 8.51 -9.04 -8.05
C LEU A 78 8.37 -8.97 -6.52
N LEU A 79 7.14 -9.12 -5.99
CA LEU A 79 6.93 -9.21 -4.54
C LEU A 79 7.70 -10.40 -3.95
N TYR A 80 7.66 -11.56 -4.60
CA TYR A 80 8.39 -12.75 -4.15
C TYR A 80 9.90 -12.50 -4.08
N ILE A 81 10.49 -11.89 -5.13
CA ILE A 81 11.91 -11.54 -5.17
C ILE A 81 12.27 -10.56 -4.07
N ILE A 82 11.43 -9.53 -3.85
CA ILE A 82 11.64 -8.56 -2.77
C ILE A 82 11.58 -9.25 -1.41
N PHE A 83 10.56 -10.07 -1.15
CA PHE A 83 10.47 -10.81 0.11
C PHE A 83 11.67 -11.72 0.34
N GLN A 84 12.08 -12.51 -0.65
CA GLN A 84 13.29 -13.32 -0.56
C GLN A 84 14.52 -12.48 -0.28
N SER A 85 14.72 -11.38 -1.01
CA SER A 85 15.85 -10.49 -0.83
C SER A 85 15.89 -9.88 0.58
N ILE A 86 14.74 -9.44 1.11
CA ILE A 86 14.66 -8.88 2.46
C ILE A 86 15.10 -9.93 3.49
N PHE A 87 14.51 -11.14 3.49
CA PHE A 87 14.84 -12.16 4.49
C PHE A 87 16.28 -12.67 4.37
N THR A 88 16.76 -12.91 3.14
CA THR A 88 18.13 -13.39 2.92
C THR A 88 19.15 -12.32 3.32
N TRP A 89 18.97 -11.07 2.89
CA TRP A 89 19.97 -10.04 3.11
C TRP A 89 19.95 -9.50 4.53
N ALA A 90 18.78 -9.41 5.16
CA ALA A 90 18.68 -8.96 6.54
C ALA A 90 19.19 -10.01 7.54
N SER A 91 19.21 -11.31 7.19
CA SER A 91 19.75 -12.35 8.09
C SER A 91 21.20 -12.11 8.50
N ILE A 92 22.00 -11.51 7.62
CA ILE A 92 23.42 -11.21 7.86
C ILE A 92 23.60 -10.18 8.98
N PRO A 93 23.06 -8.93 8.88
CA PRO A 93 23.15 -7.95 9.95
C PRO A 93 22.37 -8.36 11.19
N MET A 94 21.29 -9.14 11.06
CA MET A 94 20.60 -9.72 12.21
C MET A 94 21.55 -10.59 13.04
N GLY A 95 22.33 -11.47 12.40
CA GLY A 95 23.31 -12.31 13.09
C GLY A 95 24.44 -11.50 13.73
N TRP A 96 24.88 -10.40 13.13
CA TRP A 96 25.89 -9.52 13.75
C TRP A 96 25.37 -8.82 15.01
N ILE A 97 24.13 -8.36 14.97
CA ILE A 97 23.48 -7.75 16.15
C ILE A 97 23.30 -8.80 17.24
N ASP A 98 22.80 -9.98 16.89
CA ASP A 98 22.60 -11.09 17.84
C ASP A 98 23.93 -11.47 18.53
N TYR A 99 24.99 -11.67 17.75
CA TYR A 99 26.33 -11.93 18.28
C TYR A 99 26.84 -10.79 19.18
N GLY A 100 26.69 -9.54 18.75
CA GLY A 100 27.12 -8.38 19.53
C GLY A 100 26.41 -8.26 20.87
N ILE A 101 25.11 -8.58 20.90
CA ILE A 101 24.30 -8.56 22.13
C ILE A 101 24.63 -9.74 23.02
N GLY A 102 24.89 -10.92 22.45
CA GLY A 102 25.41 -12.08 23.18
C GLY A 102 26.72 -11.75 23.90
N MET A 103 27.68 -11.14 23.20
CA MET A 103 28.97 -10.72 23.78
C MET A 103 28.80 -9.71 24.93
N ILE A 104 27.87 -8.76 24.80
CA ILE A 104 27.56 -7.81 25.89
C ILE A 104 26.93 -8.54 27.07
N GLY A 105 26.03 -9.49 26.82
CA GLY A 105 25.41 -10.32 27.84
C GLY A 105 26.43 -11.13 28.63
N ASP A 106 27.34 -11.82 27.93
CA ASP A 106 28.40 -12.64 28.54
C ASP A 106 29.38 -11.78 29.36
N TYR A 107 29.77 -10.61 28.84
CA TYR A 107 30.61 -9.65 29.58
C TYR A 107 29.95 -9.16 30.87
N CYS A 108 28.63 -8.91 30.86
CA CYS A 108 27.88 -8.57 32.06
C CYS A 108 27.80 -9.73 33.07
N ILE A 109 27.79 -10.98 32.60
CA ILE A 109 27.80 -12.17 33.47
C ILE A 109 29.16 -12.34 34.15
N GLU A 110 30.27 -12.04 33.46
CA GLU A 110 31.62 -12.15 34.03
C GLU A 110 31.91 -11.09 35.12
N ILE A 111 31.37 -9.89 34.97
CA ILE A 111 31.61 -8.78 35.92
C ILE A 111 30.71 -8.88 37.15
N MET A 112 29.49 -9.43 37.01
CA MET A 112 28.47 -9.36 38.05
C MET A 112 28.29 -10.70 38.78
N PRO A 113 28.34 -10.71 40.13
CA PRO A 113 28.09 -11.92 40.90
C PRO A 113 26.67 -12.48 40.66
N PRO A 114 26.49 -13.81 40.79
CA PRO A 114 25.21 -14.45 40.55
C PRO A 114 24.13 -13.92 41.50
N GLY A 115 23.03 -13.43 40.94
CA GLY A 115 21.89 -12.88 41.69
C GLY A 115 20.73 -12.46 40.79
N ILE A 116 19.58 -12.18 41.40
CA ILE A 116 18.34 -11.78 40.71
C ILE A 116 18.53 -10.51 39.85
N PHE A 117 19.33 -9.56 40.31
CA PHE A 117 19.64 -8.34 39.55
C PHE A 117 20.40 -8.62 38.25
N ARG A 118 21.32 -9.60 38.25
CA ARG A 118 22.06 -10.01 37.05
C ARG A 118 21.12 -10.62 36.03
N ASN A 119 20.27 -11.56 36.45
CA ASN A 119 19.34 -12.22 35.54
C ASN A 119 18.31 -11.22 34.97
N LEU A 120 17.78 -10.31 35.78
CA LEU A 120 16.88 -9.26 35.30
C LEU A 120 17.53 -8.36 34.25
N LEU A 121 18.80 -8.01 34.44
CA LEU A 121 19.50 -7.10 33.54
C LEU A 121 19.94 -7.81 32.24
N VAL A 122 20.48 -9.02 32.34
CA VAL A 122 20.98 -9.79 31.19
C VAL A 122 19.85 -10.48 30.41
N GLU A 123 19.05 -11.30 31.09
CA GLU A 123 17.96 -12.05 30.44
C GLU A 123 16.71 -11.20 30.21
N GLY A 124 16.49 -10.17 31.03
CA GLY A 124 15.35 -9.27 30.88
C GLY A 124 15.65 -8.11 29.92
N VAL A 125 16.54 -7.21 30.34
CA VAL A 125 16.77 -5.94 29.62
C VAL A 125 17.61 -6.13 28.37
N ILE A 126 18.81 -6.73 28.49
CA ILE A 126 19.75 -6.87 27.36
C ILE A 126 19.15 -7.77 26.29
N SER A 127 18.65 -8.95 26.66
CA SER A 127 17.98 -9.86 25.73
C SER A 127 16.70 -9.27 25.14
N GLY A 128 15.88 -8.57 25.95
CA GLY A 128 14.65 -7.94 25.48
C GLY A 128 14.88 -6.81 24.47
N VAL A 129 15.81 -5.89 24.78
CA VAL A 129 16.21 -4.82 23.85
C VAL A 129 16.88 -5.42 22.61
N GLY A 130 17.63 -6.50 22.78
CA GLY A 130 18.26 -7.19 21.67
C GLY A 130 17.30 -7.84 20.70
N ALA A 131 16.24 -8.47 21.20
CA ALA A 131 15.17 -8.98 20.35
C ALA A 131 14.58 -7.87 19.46
N ILE A 132 14.37 -6.66 20.00
CA ILE A 132 13.86 -5.52 19.22
C ILE A 132 14.90 -5.05 18.19
N LEU A 133 16.17 -4.92 18.58
CA LEU A 133 17.26 -4.49 17.70
C LEU A 133 17.49 -5.45 16.53
N ILE A 134 17.35 -6.76 16.76
CA ILE A 134 17.47 -7.77 15.70
C ILE A 134 16.40 -7.57 14.62
N PHE A 135 15.22 -7.03 14.92
CA PHE A 135 14.21 -6.75 13.88
C PHE A 135 14.49 -5.47 13.06
N LEU A 136 15.37 -4.59 13.54
CA LEU A 136 15.63 -3.29 12.89
C LEU A 136 16.18 -3.42 11.46
N PRO A 137 17.20 -4.27 11.16
CA PRO A 137 17.71 -4.42 9.80
C PRO A 137 16.64 -4.87 8.81
N GLN A 138 15.78 -5.81 9.21
CA GLN A 138 14.68 -6.31 8.39
C GLN A 138 13.73 -5.17 7.96
N ILE A 139 13.39 -4.28 8.90
CA ILE A 139 12.52 -3.12 8.63
C ILE A 139 13.21 -2.13 7.70
N LEU A 140 14.51 -1.87 7.89
CA LEU A 140 15.29 -0.98 7.02
C LEU A 140 15.32 -1.48 5.57
N PHE A 141 15.57 -2.78 5.35
CA PHE A 141 15.52 -3.35 4.01
C PHE A 141 14.12 -3.29 3.40
N LEU A 142 13.08 -3.59 4.19
CA LEU A 142 11.70 -3.47 3.73
C LEU A 142 11.37 -2.03 3.29
N MET A 143 11.75 -1.03 4.09
CA MET A 143 11.55 0.39 3.76
C MET A 143 12.38 0.82 2.55
N PHE A 144 13.61 0.31 2.41
CA PHE A 144 14.45 0.56 1.25
C PHE A 144 13.79 0.07 -0.05
N PHE A 145 13.31 -1.18 -0.09
CA PHE A 145 12.62 -1.71 -1.26
C PHE A 145 11.28 -1.01 -1.51
N LEU A 146 10.54 -0.65 -0.46
CA LEU A 146 9.29 0.10 -0.59
C LEU A 146 9.52 1.47 -1.21
N ASN A 147 10.54 2.21 -0.74
CA ASN A 147 10.92 3.50 -1.32
C ASN A 147 11.32 3.35 -2.80
N ILE A 148 12.09 2.31 -3.15
CA ILE A 148 12.40 2.03 -4.57
C ILE A 148 11.13 1.82 -5.40
N LEU A 149 10.14 1.08 -4.89
CA LEU A 149 8.88 0.85 -5.60
C LEU A 149 8.02 2.12 -5.72
N GLU A 150 8.11 3.00 -4.74
CA GLU A 150 7.44 4.30 -4.73
C GLU A 150 8.11 5.27 -5.72
N ASP A 151 9.44 5.42 -5.65
CA ASP A 151 10.23 6.33 -6.50
C ASP A 151 10.21 5.91 -7.98
N THR A 152 10.13 4.60 -8.27
CA THR A 152 9.99 4.09 -9.64
C THR A 152 8.58 4.27 -10.21
N GLY A 153 7.63 4.76 -9.42
CA GLY A 153 6.22 4.86 -9.80
C GLY A 153 5.56 3.50 -10.04
N TYR A 154 6.17 2.40 -9.59
CA TYR A 154 5.59 1.07 -9.76
C TYR A 154 4.31 0.92 -8.94
N MET A 155 4.25 1.54 -7.76
CA MET A 155 3.05 1.58 -6.91
C MET A 155 1.82 2.18 -7.62
N SER A 156 1.99 3.24 -8.42
CA SER A 156 0.86 3.84 -9.15
C SER A 156 0.34 2.93 -10.26
N ARG A 157 1.23 2.21 -10.94
CA ARG A 157 0.87 1.21 -11.97
C ARG A 157 0.14 0.01 -11.37
N VAL A 158 0.61 -0.50 -10.23
CA VAL A 158 -0.03 -1.61 -9.50
C VAL A 158 -1.42 -1.22 -9.03
N ALA A 159 -1.60 0.00 -8.52
CA ALA A 159 -2.90 0.51 -8.10
C ALA A 159 -3.92 0.48 -9.26
N PHE A 160 -3.51 0.94 -10.44
CA PHE A 160 -4.36 0.90 -11.64
C PHE A 160 -4.68 -0.55 -12.09
N MET A 161 -3.71 -1.45 -12.03
CA MET A 161 -3.91 -2.86 -12.36
C MET A 161 -4.93 -3.53 -11.41
N MET A 162 -4.82 -3.29 -10.11
CA MET A 162 -5.76 -3.85 -9.12
C MET A 162 -7.15 -3.24 -9.22
N ASP A 163 -7.26 -1.95 -9.54
CA ASP A 163 -8.55 -1.29 -9.78
C ASP A 163 -9.33 -1.99 -10.92
N ARG A 164 -8.64 -2.39 -12.00
CA ARG A 164 -9.25 -3.15 -13.11
C ARG A 164 -9.78 -4.53 -12.69
N LEU A 165 -9.08 -5.23 -11.80
CA LEU A 165 -9.53 -6.53 -11.28
C LEU A 165 -10.77 -6.38 -10.40
N MET A 166 -10.80 -5.33 -9.58
CA MET A 166 -11.85 -5.07 -8.60
C MET A 166 -13.13 -4.50 -9.22
N ASN A 167 -13.02 -3.65 -10.24
CA ASN A 167 -14.18 -3.21 -11.04
C ASN A 167 -14.93 -4.40 -11.66
N LYS A 168 -14.22 -5.50 -11.94
CA LYS A 168 -14.81 -6.74 -12.47
C LYS A 168 -15.63 -7.51 -11.43
N ILE A 169 -15.43 -7.23 -10.14
CA ILE A 169 -16.10 -7.86 -9.00
C ILE A 169 -17.21 -6.94 -8.44
N GLY A 170 -17.37 -5.73 -8.99
CA GLY A 170 -18.47 -4.82 -8.62
C GLY A 170 -18.27 -4.06 -7.29
N LEU A 171 -17.04 -4.04 -6.77
CA LEU A 171 -16.70 -3.32 -5.54
C LEU A 171 -16.27 -1.88 -5.86
N HIS A 172 -16.76 -0.90 -5.08
CA HIS A 172 -16.30 0.49 -5.17
C HIS A 172 -14.78 0.57 -4.92
N GLY A 173 -14.02 0.88 -5.97
CA GLY A 173 -12.55 0.82 -5.99
C GLY A 173 -11.84 1.66 -4.90
N LYS A 174 -12.52 2.65 -4.31
CA LYS A 174 -11.96 3.56 -3.31
C LYS A 174 -11.51 2.88 -2.01
N SER A 175 -12.20 1.82 -1.58
CA SER A 175 -11.98 1.20 -0.25
C SER A 175 -11.13 -0.07 -0.32
N VAL A 176 -11.08 -0.71 -1.49
CA VAL A 176 -10.40 -1.99 -1.68
C VAL A 176 -8.93 -1.79 -2.08
N LEU A 177 -8.57 -0.69 -2.75
CA LEU A 177 -7.18 -0.36 -3.05
C LEU A 177 -6.32 -0.21 -1.75
N PRO A 178 -6.80 0.48 -0.70
CA PRO A 178 -6.11 0.53 0.59
C PRO A 178 -5.98 -0.83 1.30
N LEU A 179 -7.04 -1.66 1.29
CA LEU A 179 -7.01 -3.00 1.88
C LEU A 179 -6.00 -3.92 1.15
N MET A 180 -5.99 -3.82 -0.18
CA MET A 180 -4.98 -4.35 -1.11
C MET A 180 -3.55 -4.12 -0.63
N SER A 181 -3.21 -2.84 -0.59
CA SER A 181 -1.88 -2.36 -0.21
C SER A 181 -1.54 -2.71 1.25
N GLY A 182 -2.56 -2.76 2.11
CA GLY A 182 -2.48 -3.11 3.52
C GLY A 182 -1.99 -4.52 3.81
N TYR A 183 -2.34 -5.48 2.95
CA TYR A 183 -1.94 -6.87 3.09
C TYR A 183 -0.41 -7.05 2.98
N ALA A 184 0.25 -6.26 2.13
CA ALA A 184 1.70 -6.25 2.00
C ALA A 184 2.35 -5.48 3.18
N CYS A 185 1.86 -4.28 3.46
CA CYS A 185 2.30 -3.46 4.59
C CYS A 185 1.17 -2.52 5.03
N ALA A 186 0.90 -2.46 6.34
CA ALA A 186 -0.15 -1.60 6.89
C ALA A 186 0.09 -0.11 6.64
N ILE A 187 1.34 0.32 6.49
CA ILE A 187 1.72 1.74 6.35
C ILE A 187 1.19 2.36 5.03
N PRO A 188 1.54 1.84 3.83
CA PRO A 188 0.99 2.36 2.58
C PRO A 188 -0.52 2.12 2.48
N GLY A 189 -1.04 1.03 3.05
CA GLY A 189 -2.49 0.80 3.13
C GLY A 189 -3.21 1.90 3.91
N ILE A 190 -2.69 2.31 5.07
CA ILE A 190 -3.24 3.42 5.87
C ILE A 190 -3.09 4.75 5.10
N MET A 191 -1.92 5.03 4.49
CA MET A 191 -1.72 6.25 3.71
C MET A 191 -2.66 6.36 2.50
N ALA A 192 -3.01 5.23 1.89
CA ALA A 192 -3.95 5.16 0.77
C ALA A 192 -5.40 5.43 1.19
N THR A 193 -5.78 5.25 2.48
CA THR A 193 -7.15 5.55 2.94
C THR A 193 -7.53 7.03 2.80
N ARG A 194 -6.56 7.93 2.56
CA ARG A 194 -6.85 9.36 2.31
C ARG A 194 -7.75 9.60 1.08
N THR A 195 -7.82 8.64 0.16
CA THR A 195 -8.65 8.74 -1.06
C THR A 195 -10.13 8.39 -0.83
N ILE A 196 -10.49 7.96 0.39
CA ILE A 196 -11.87 7.65 0.77
C ILE A 196 -12.56 8.93 1.28
N ASP A 197 -13.58 9.39 0.55
CA ASP A 197 -14.33 10.63 0.87
C ASP A 197 -15.16 10.50 2.16
N ASN A 198 -15.76 9.32 2.39
CA ASN A 198 -16.62 9.08 3.55
C ASN A 198 -15.77 8.79 4.80
N TRP A 199 -15.87 9.67 5.79
CA TRP A 199 -15.09 9.56 7.03
C TRP A 199 -15.32 8.24 7.78
N LYS A 200 -16.55 7.69 7.74
CA LYS A 200 -16.89 6.43 8.42
C LYS A 200 -16.17 5.25 7.76
N GLU A 201 -16.20 5.19 6.43
CA GLU A 201 -15.50 4.16 5.66
C GLU A 201 -14.00 4.28 5.85
N ARG A 202 -13.45 5.50 5.80
CA ARG A 202 -12.03 5.74 6.05
C ARG A 202 -11.60 5.21 7.41
N LEU A 203 -12.35 5.52 8.46
CA LEU A 203 -12.04 5.06 9.82
C LEU A 203 -12.13 3.54 9.94
N MET A 204 -13.17 2.92 9.36
CA MET A 204 -13.29 1.46 9.35
C MET A 204 -12.12 0.79 8.63
N THR A 205 -11.69 1.32 7.47
CA THR A 205 -10.56 0.78 6.74
C THR A 205 -9.26 0.89 7.55
N ILE A 206 -8.98 2.03 8.18
CA ILE A 206 -7.81 2.21 9.06
C ILE A 206 -7.83 1.24 10.26
N LEU A 207 -9.01 0.95 10.82
CA LEU A 207 -9.13 0.03 11.96
C LEU A 207 -8.96 -1.46 11.55
N ILE A 208 -9.41 -1.81 10.34
CA ILE A 208 -9.33 -3.18 9.79
C ILE A 208 -7.93 -3.49 9.25
N LEU A 209 -7.23 -2.49 8.71
CA LEU A 209 -5.90 -2.61 8.12
C LEU A 209 -4.89 -3.32 9.06
N PRO A 210 -4.77 -2.93 10.34
CA PRO A 210 -3.95 -3.65 11.30
C PRO A 210 -4.45 -5.05 11.62
N LEU A 211 -5.72 -5.42 11.42
CA LEU A 211 -6.17 -6.79 11.66
C LEU A 211 -5.72 -7.76 10.55
N MET A 212 -5.29 -7.24 9.39
CA MET A 212 -4.69 -8.05 8.35
C MET A 212 -3.29 -8.53 8.75
N SER A 213 -2.99 -9.79 8.44
CA SER A 213 -1.71 -10.39 8.78
C SER A 213 -0.67 -10.03 7.74
N CYS A 214 0.27 -9.15 8.09
CA CYS A 214 1.49 -8.95 7.33
C CYS A 214 2.51 -10.05 7.66
N SER A 215 3.48 -10.27 6.78
CA SER A 215 4.55 -11.28 6.98
C SER A 215 5.34 -11.08 8.28
N ALA A 216 5.38 -9.84 8.81
CA ALA A 216 6.01 -9.53 10.09
C ALA A 216 5.32 -10.16 11.30
N ARG A 217 4.09 -10.68 11.16
CA ARG A 217 3.39 -11.43 12.23
C ARG A 217 3.67 -12.93 12.24
N LEU A 218 4.18 -13.47 11.14
CA LEU A 218 4.53 -14.90 11.07
C LEU A 218 5.49 -15.33 12.19
N PRO A 219 6.55 -14.57 12.54
CA PRO A 219 7.44 -14.93 13.65
C PRO A 219 6.72 -15.05 14.99
N VAL A 220 5.77 -14.15 15.27
CA VAL A 220 4.97 -14.17 16.50
C VAL A 220 4.05 -15.38 16.52
N TYR A 221 3.40 -15.68 15.39
CA TYR A 221 2.58 -16.89 15.25
C TYR A 221 3.41 -18.16 15.42
N THR A 222 4.60 -18.25 14.81
CA THR A 222 5.49 -19.40 14.98
C THR A 222 5.98 -19.55 16.41
N LEU A 223 6.27 -18.44 17.10
CA LEU A 223 6.69 -18.46 18.49
C LEU A 223 5.55 -18.93 19.40
N MET A 224 4.34 -18.39 19.26
CA MET A 224 3.17 -18.87 19.99
C MET A 224 2.86 -20.34 19.70
N ILE A 225 2.88 -20.76 18.42
CA ILE A 225 2.68 -22.15 18.04
C ILE A 225 3.74 -23.03 18.72
N SER A 226 5.02 -22.64 18.69
CA SER A 226 6.11 -23.40 19.30
C SER A 226 6.04 -23.50 20.83
N ALA A 227 5.49 -22.48 21.50
CA ALA A 227 5.40 -22.42 22.95
C ALA A 227 4.19 -23.18 23.52
N PHE A 228 3.05 -23.16 22.80
CA PHE A 228 1.78 -23.69 23.30
C PHE A 228 1.36 -25.02 22.66
N ILE A 229 1.85 -25.36 21.47
CA ILE A 229 1.49 -26.61 20.77
C ILE A 229 2.62 -27.63 20.97
N PRO A 230 2.39 -28.71 21.75
CA PRO A 230 3.39 -29.77 21.90
C PRO A 230 3.62 -30.47 20.56
N LYS A 231 4.87 -30.89 20.31
CA LYS A 231 5.24 -31.69 19.13
C LYS A 231 4.54 -33.06 19.17
N GLN A 232 3.30 -33.13 18.70
CA GLN A 232 2.56 -34.38 18.53
C GLN A 232 2.42 -34.67 17.04
N GLN A 233 2.89 -35.84 16.63
CA GLN A 233 2.74 -36.30 15.25
C GLN A 233 1.30 -36.70 15.02
N VAL A 234 0.56 -35.92 14.24
CA VAL A 234 -0.77 -36.30 13.76
C VAL A 234 -0.59 -36.73 12.32
N ILE A 235 -0.92 -38.00 12.01
CA ILE A 235 -0.88 -38.59 10.66
C ILE A 235 0.56 -38.82 10.11
N GLY A 236 1.60 -38.74 10.94
CA GLY A 236 2.98 -39.07 10.52
C GLY A 236 3.64 -38.01 9.63
N ILE A 237 3.06 -36.81 9.54
CA ILE A 237 3.69 -35.65 8.90
C ILE A 237 3.83 -34.53 9.94
N PHE A 238 4.81 -34.72 10.83
CA PHE A 238 5.72 -33.74 11.46
C PHE A 238 6.48 -34.45 12.58
#